data_AF-A0A920EDU7-F1
#
_entry.id   AF-A0A920EDU7-F1
#
_cell.length_a   1.000
_cell.length_b   1.000
_cell.length_c   1.000
_cell.angle_alpha   90.00
_cell.angle_beta   90.00
_cell.angle_gamma   90.00
#
_symmetry.space_group_name_H-M   'P 1'
#
loop_
_entity.id
_entity.type
_entity.pdbx_description
1 polymer ?
#
loop_
_entity_poly.entity_id
_entity_poly.type
_entity_poly.pdbx_seq_one_letter_code
_entity_poly.pdbx_strand_id
1 'polypeptide(L)'
;MIRALIWKTAWQLDEGVDHMEITDKVAMCNYRGNRFCCDAADRAMQTCGGQGYGRKLPFEHIYRHHRRYRITEGSEEIQIRKVAGKLFGFASRAKG
;
A
#
# COMPACT_ATOMS: atom_id res chain seq x y z
N MET A 1 6.55 11.73 -0.65
CA MET A 1 6.24 10.86 -1.82
C MET A 1 4.89 10.15 -1.69
N ILE A 2 4.68 9.25 -0.72
CA ILE A 2 3.43 8.45 -0.60
C ILE A 2 2.17 9.30 -0.42
N ARG A 3 2.21 10.33 0.44
CA ARG A 3 1.09 11.25 0.64
C ARG A 3 0.59 11.87 -0.68
N ALA A 4 1.52 12.34 -1.51
CA ALA A 4 1.19 12.94 -2.81
C ALA A 4 0.61 11.91 -3.79
N LEU A 5 1.10 10.67 -3.77
CA LEU A 5 0.54 9.57 -4.58
C LEU A 5 -0.91 9.27 -4.18
N ILE A 6 -1.19 9.14 -2.89
CA ILE A 6 -2.55 8.88 -2.38
C ILE A 6 -3.49 10.02 -2.76
N TRP A 7 -3.09 11.27 -2.50
CA TRP A 7 -3.92 12.43 -2.83
C TRP A 7 -4.18 12.55 -4.32
N LYS A 8 -3.17 12.35 -5.16
CA LYS A 8 -3.36 12.40 -6.61
C LYS A 8 -4.30 11.29 -7.10
N THR A 9 -4.14 10.06 -6.60
CA THR A 9 -5.02 8.94 -6.97
C THR A 9 -6.45 9.16 -6.50
N ALA A 10 -6.65 9.68 -5.29
CA ALA A 10 -7.98 10.04 -4.77
C ALA A 10 -8.61 11.15 -5.61
N TRP A 11 -7.87 12.23 -5.88
CA TRP A 11 -8.34 13.33 -6.72
C TRP A 11 -8.75 12.85 -8.12
N GLN A 12 -8.02 11.91 -8.73
CA GLN A 12 -8.42 11.35 -10.02
C GLN A 12 -9.75 10.57 -9.99
N LEU A 13 -10.04 9.88 -8.88
CA LEU A 13 -11.35 9.24 -8.69
C LEU A 13 -12.46 10.29 -8.53
N ASP A 14 -12.19 11.35 -7.79
CA ASP A 14 -13.15 12.44 -7.56
C ASP A 14 -13.48 13.20 -8.86
N GLU A 15 -12.50 13.35 -9.77
CA GLU A 15 -12.70 13.95 -11.11
C GLU A 15 -13.44 13.01 -12.09
N GLY A 16 -13.85 11.82 -11.66
CA GLY A 16 -14.64 10.89 -12.47
C GLY A 16 -13.82 10.05 -13.45
N VAL A 17 -12.50 9.95 -13.28
CA VAL A 17 -11.71 8.97 -14.04
C VAL A 17 -12.19 7.57 -13.68
N ASP A 18 -12.46 6.75 -14.70
CA ASP A 18 -12.89 5.36 -14.50
C ASP A 18 -11.89 4.63 -13.57
N HIS A 19 -12.43 4.01 -12.52
CA HIS A 19 -11.64 3.23 -11.56
C HIS A 19 -10.82 2.14 -12.25
N MET A 20 -11.29 1.60 -13.39
CA MET A 20 -10.56 0.60 -14.19
C MET A 20 -9.28 1.16 -14.80
N GLU A 21 -9.25 2.46 -15.11
CA GLU A 21 -8.10 3.11 -15.73
C GLU A 21 -6.96 3.41 -14.77
N ILE A 22 -7.26 3.53 -13.46
CA ILE A 22 -6.28 3.89 -12.42
C ILE A 22 -6.03 2.75 -11.40
N THR A 23 -6.40 1.53 -11.74
CA THR A 23 -6.21 0.33 -10.89
C THR A 23 -4.75 0.11 -10.49
N ASP A 24 -3.80 0.45 -11.35
CA ASP A 24 -2.36 0.40 -11.08
C ASP A 24 -1.96 1.40 -9.99
N LYS A 25 -2.48 2.62 -10.02
CA LYS A 25 -2.18 3.65 -9.01
C LYS A 25 -2.77 3.29 -7.66
N VAL A 26 -3.98 2.75 -7.63
CA VAL A 26 -4.61 2.22 -6.40
C VAL A 26 -3.75 1.08 -5.83
N ALA A 27 -3.29 0.16 -6.69
CA ALA A 27 -2.38 -0.91 -6.29
C ALA A 27 -1.06 -0.35 -5.71
N MET A 28 -0.47 0.68 -6.35
CA MET A 28 0.72 1.36 -5.83
C MET A 28 0.50 1.97 -4.46
N CYS A 29 -0.63 2.68 -4.25
CA CYS A 29 -0.99 3.25 -2.96
C CYS A 29 -1.04 2.18 -1.87
N ASN A 30 -1.67 1.04 -2.14
CA ASN A 30 -1.82 -0.05 -1.20
C ASN A 30 -0.46 -0.64 -0.77
N TYR A 31 0.33 -1.19 -1.71
CA TYR A 31 1.55 -1.90 -1.31
C TYR A 31 2.63 -0.95 -0.78
N ARG A 32 2.77 0.26 -1.35
CA ARG A 32 3.75 1.24 -0.87
C ARG A 32 3.37 1.81 0.49
N GLY A 33 2.09 2.12 0.70
CA GLY A 33 1.59 2.63 1.97
C GLY A 33 1.79 1.64 3.10
N ASN A 34 1.42 0.37 2.87
CA ASN A 34 1.56 -0.68 3.87
C ASN A 34 3.03 -0.95 4.25
N ARG A 35 3.95 -0.99 3.28
CA ARG A 35 5.40 -1.12 3.57
C ARG A 35 5.92 0.05 4.40
N PHE A 36 5.60 1.27 3.99
CA PHE A 36 6.06 2.47 4.69
C PHE A 36 5.59 2.49 6.15
N CYS A 37 4.33 2.17 6.42
CA CYS A 37 3.82 2.12 7.78
C CYS A 37 4.47 1.00 8.61
N CYS A 38 4.73 -0.18 8.02
CA CYS A 38 5.46 -1.24 8.69
C CYS A 38 6.89 -0.80 9.05
N ASP A 39 7.63 -0.24 8.09
CA ASP A 39 9.02 0.18 8.30
C ASP A 39 9.11 1.33 9.32
N ALA A 40 8.18 2.27 9.28
CA ALA A 40 8.11 3.37 10.24
C ALA A 40 7.78 2.87 11.66
N ALA A 41 6.83 1.95 11.79
CA ALA A 41 6.47 1.36 13.08
C ALA A 41 7.62 0.53 13.66
N ASP A 42 8.29 -0.27 12.83
CA ASP A 42 9.45 -1.07 13.23
C ASP A 42 10.60 -0.19 13.73
N ARG A 43 10.92 0.88 12.99
CA ARG A 43 11.93 1.85 13.41
C ARG A 43 11.57 2.55 14.72
N ALA A 44 10.29 2.87 14.93
CA ALA A 44 9.81 3.45 16.18
C ALA A 44 9.95 2.47 17.36
N MET A 45 9.59 1.19 17.16
CA MET A 45 9.81 0.14 18.16
C MET A 45 11.30 0.02 18.53
N GLN A 46 12.17 -0.04 17.53
CA GLN A 46 13.62 -0.15 17.73
C GLN A 46 14.18 1.04 18.50
N THR A 47 13.73 2.26 18.19
CA THR A 47 14.18 3.49 18.86
C THR A 47 13.74 3.55 20.32
N CYS A 48 12.56 3.02 20.63
CA CYS A 48 12.01 2.99 22.00
C CYS A 48 12.37 1.72 22.80
N GLY A 49 13.17 0.82 22.23
CA GLY A 49 13.62 -0.41 22.89
C GLY A 49 12.47 -1.29 23.38
N GLY A 50 12.64 -1.94 24.53
CA GLY A 50 11.64 -2.86 25.09
C GLY A 50 10.26 -2.21 25.36
N GLN A 51 10.22 -0.89 25.59
CA GLN A 51 8.97 -0.14 25.73
C GLN A 51 8.22 0.01 24.40
N GLY A 52 8.97 0.13 23.29
CA GLY A 52 8.43 0.22 21.94
C GLY A 52 7.80 -1.09 21.46
N TYR A 53 8.43 -2.23 21.78
CA TYR A 53 7.90 -3.56 21.45
C TYR A 53 6.69 -3.96 22.31
N GLY A 54 6.65 -3.50 23.56
CA GLY A 54 5.53 -3.77 24.46
C GLY A 54 4.25 -3.02 24.10
N ARG A 55 3.13 -3.41 24.71
CA ARG A 55 1.82 -2.74 24.54
C ARG A 55 1.70 -1.36 25.22
N LYS A 56 2.82 -0.82 25.71
CA LYS A 56 2.87 0.48 26.40
C LYS A 56 2.88 1.64 25.42
N LEU A 57 3.42 1.41 24.22
CA LEU A 57 3.41 2.35 23.11
C LEU A 57 2.62 1.75 21.93
N PRO A 58 2.06 2.57 21.03
CA PRO A 58 1.15 2.08 19.99
C PRO A 58 1.86 1.36 18.83
N PHE A 59 3.19 1.31 18.81
CA PHE A 59 3.96 0.91 17.63
C PHE A 59 3.75 -0.55 17.23
N GLU A 60 3.69 -1.47 18.19
CA GLU A 60 3.43 -2.89 17.93
C GLU A 60 2.07 -3.11 17.25
N HIS A 61 1.05 -2.37 17.70
CA HIS A 61 -0.29 -2.44 17.15
C HIS A 61 -0.30 -1.91 15.70
N ILE A 62 0.34 -0.77 15.45
CA ILE A 62 0.47 -0.19 14.11
C ILE A 62 1.19 -1.15 13.16
N TYR A 63 2.30 -1.76 13.62
CA TYR A 63 3.08 -2.72 12.84
C TYR A 63 2.23 -3.93 12.45
N ARG A 64 1.56 -4.56 13.42
CA ARG A 64 0.67 -5.71 13.19
C ARG A 64 -0.45 -5.40 12.21
N HIS A 65 -1.07 -4.23 12.35
CA HIS A 65 -2.19 -3.82 11.52
C HIS A 65 -1.79 -3.70 10.06
N HIS A 66 -0.68 -3.02 9.77
CA HIS A 66 -0.18 -2.86 8.40
C HIS A 66 0.43 -4.15 7.86
N ARG A 67 1.04 -4.98 8.71
CA ARG A 67 1.56 -6.30 8.32
C ARG A 67 0.45 -7.22 7.81
N ARG A 68 -0.75 -7.12 8.40
CA ARG A 68 -1.96 -7.85 7.98
C ARG A 68 -2.49 -7.35 6.63
N TYR A 69 -2.47 -6.05 6.37
CA TYR A 69 -2.96 -5.48 5.11
C TYR A 69 -2.13 -5.88 3.89
N ARG A 70 -0.85 -6.19 4.09
CA ARG A 70 0.03 -6.80 3.07
C ARG A 70 -0.42 -8.20 2.60
N ILE A 71 -1.44 -8.79 3.25
CA ILE A 71 -1.99 -10.12 2.94
C ILE A 71 -3.48 -9.99 2.56
N THR A 72 -4.25 -9.30 3.39
CA THR A 72 -5.73 -9.32 3.36
C THR A 72 -6.34 -8.37 2.33
N GLU A 73 -5.72 -7.23 2.04
CA GLU A 73 -6.21 -6.23 1.07
C GLU A 73 -5.61 -6.46 -0.34
N GLY A 74 -5.29 -7.72 -0.64
CA GLY A 74 -4.49 -8.17 -1.77
C GLY A 74 -3.01 -8.23 -1.42
N SER A 75 -2.38 -9.39 -1.66
CA SER A 75 -0.96 -9.58 -1.38
C SER A 75 -0.10 -8.59 -2.16
N GLU A 76 1.06 -8.22 -1.62
CA GLU A 76 1.96 -7.27 -2.28
C GLU A 76 2.34 -7.73 -3.69
N GLU A 77 2.53 -9.03 -3.88
CA GLU A 77 2.88 -9.63 -5.16
C GLU A 77 1.75 -9.44 -6.18
N ILE A 78 0.49 -9.56 -5.75
CA ILE A 78 -0.67 -9.27 -6.60
C ILE A 78 -0.75 -7.78 -6.96
N GLN A 79 -0.48 -6.88 -6.00
CA GLN A 79 -0.45 -5.44 -6.29
C GLN A 79 0.67 -5.08 -7.27
N ILE A 80 1.87 -5.63 -7.07
CA ILE A 80 3.02 -5.44 -7.98
C ILE A 80 2.70 -6.00 -9.37
N ARG A 81 2.07 -7.19 -9.45
CA ARG A 81 1.63 -7.77 -10.71
C ARG A 81 0.63 -6.88 -11.45
N LYS A 82 -0.34 -6.26 -10.77
CA LYS A 82 -1.28 -5.32 -11.38
C LYS A 82 -0.57 -4.11 -11.97
N VAL A 83 0.36 -3.53 -11.22
CA VAL A 83 1.18 -2.40 -11.68
C VAL A 83 2.00 -2.78 -12.92
N ALA A 84 2.71 -3.92 -12.86
CA ALA A 84 3.48 -4.42 -13.99
C ALA A 84 2.58 -4.69 -15.21
N GLY A 85 1.39 -5.25 -14.99
CA GLY A 85 0.42 -5.50 -16.06
C GLY A 85 0.01 -4.24 -16.82
N LYS A 86 -0.27 -3.13 -16.12
CA LYS A 86 -0.58 -1.85 -16.78
C LYS A 86 0.67 -1.24 -17.44
N LEU A 87 1.81 -1.26 -16.73
CA LEU A 87 3.07 -0.65 -17.20
C LEU A 87 3.58 -1.29 -18.49
N PHE A 88 3.53 -2.61 -18.59
CA PHE A 88 4.03 -3.37 -19.73
C PHE A 88 2.94 -3.73 -20.75
N GLY A 89 1.71 -3.24 -20.58
CA GLY A 89 0.61 -3.51 -21.51
C GLY A 89 0.03 -4.94 -21.46
N PHE A 90 0.49 -5.79 -20.53
CA PHE A 90 -0.03 -7.16 -20.36
C PHE A 90 -1.44 -7.21 -19.73
N ALA A 91 -1.96 -6.09 -19.22
CA ALA A 91 -3.28 -5.99 -18.63
C ALA A 91 -4.43 -5.89 -19.64
N SER A 92 -4.16 -5.73 -20.94
CA SER A 92 -5.21 -5.77 -21.96
C SER A 92 -5.75 -7.19 -22.10
N ARG A 93 -7.06 -7.37 -21.88
CA ARG A 93 -7.78 -8.62 -22.23
C ARG A 93 -7.30 -9.10 -23.61
N ALA A 94 -6.96 -10.39 -23.71
CA ALA A 94 -7.08 -11.09 -24.98
C ALA A 94 -8.50 -10.79 -25.49
N LYS A 95 -8.61 -9.95 -26.52
CA LYS A 95 -9.83 -9.90 -27.32
C LYS A 95 -9.89 -11.28 -27.99
N GLY A 96 -10.83 -12.10 -27.55
CA GLY A 96 -11.29 -13.23 -28.35
C GLY A 96 -11.88 -12.75 -29.66
#